data_AF-A0A3P8WZ35-F1
#
_entry.id   AF-A0A3P8WZ35-F1
#
_cell.length_a   1.000
_cell.length_b   1.000
_cell.length_c   1.000
_cell.angle_alpha   90.00
_cell.angle_beta   90.00
_cell.angle_gamma   90.00
#
_symmetry.space_group_name_H-M   'P 1'
#
loop_
_entity.id
_entity.type
_entity.pdbx_description
1 polymer ?
#
loop_
_entity_poly.entity_id
_entity_poly.type
_entity_poly.pdbx_seq_one_letter_code
_entity_poly.pdbx_strand_id
1 'polypeptide(L)'
;VFTDHTDADQSMETNTPENPHTEYGLTENIQRTVENEKASAEKISKQKVELQALPTRAYLDQTVVPILLQGLSVLAKERLS
;
A
#
# COMPACT_ATOMS: atom_id res chain seq x y z
N VAL A 1 -62.93 16.51 -23.54
CA VAL A 1 -61.78 17.45 -23.53
C VAL A 1 -60.79 16.94 -22.50
N PHE A 2 -59.50 17.17 -22.74
CA PHE A 2 -58.31 16.81 -21.96
C PHE A 2 -57.65 15.46 -22.36
N THR A 3 -56.85 15.44 -23.43
CA THR A 3 -55.37 15.67 -23.54
C THR A 3 -54.50 14.53 -23.01
N ASP A 4 -53.83 13.90 -23.98
CA ASP A 4 -52.54 13.21 -23.91
C ASP A 4 -51.51 14.00 -23.10
N HIS A 5 -50.63 13.33 -22.35
CA HIS A 5 -49.23 13.73 -22.19
C HIS A 5 -48.38 12.63 -21.52
N THR A 6 -47.51 12.04 -22.34
CA THR A 6 -46.05 12.02 -22.14
C THR A 6 -45.45 11.01 -21.14
N ASP A 7 -44.80 10.03 -21.77
CA ASP A 7 -43.61 9.26 -21.38
C ASP A 7 -42.57 10.08 -20.59
N ALA A 8 -42.16 9.58 -19.43
CA ALA A 8 -40.89 9.97 -18.81
C ALA A 8 -40.44 8.82 -17.91
N ASP A 9 -39.72 7.88 -18.52
CA ASP A 9 -38.78 7.00 -17.85
C ASP A 9 -38.02 7.81 -16.80
N GLN A 10 -38.26 7.50 -15.53
CA GLN A 10 -37.65 8.16 -14.40
C GLN A 10 -36.23 7.62 -14.27
N SER A 11 -35.38 8.01 -15.23
CA SER A 11 -33.94 7.82 -15.17
C SER A 11 -33.48 8.52 -13.89
N MET A 12 -33.18 7.74 -12.86
CA MET A 12 -32.52 8.22 -11.66
C MET A 12 -31.16 8.78 -12.08
N GLU A 13 -31.14 10.07 -12.35
CA GLU A 13 -29.94 10.85 -12.58
C GLU A 13 -29.10 10.74 -11.31
N THR A 14 -28.07 9.89 -11.35
CA THR A 14 -27.02 9.81 -10.35
C THR A 14 -26.33 11.16 -10.29
N ASN A 15 -26.87 12.05 -9.45
CA ASN A 15 -26.22 13.26 -8.98
C ASN A 15 -25.03 12.88 -8.11
N THR A 16 -23.91 12.52 -8.74
CA THR A 16 -22.62 12.56 -8.07
C THR A 16 -22.23 14.03 -7.90
N PRO A 17 -21.95 14.51 -6.68
CA PRO A 17 -21.53 15.90 -6.48
C PRO A 17 -20.31 16.15 -7.35
N GLU A 18 -20.40 17.14 -8.25
CA GLU A 18 -19.35 17.48 -9.19
C GLU A 18 -18.12 17.97 -8.43
N ASN A 19 -17.24 17.03 -8.08
CA ASN A 19 -15.95 17.34 -7.51
C ASN A 19 -15.10 17.91 -8.66
N PRO A 20 -14.72 19.19 -8.66
CA PRO A 20 -14.08 19.89 -9.79
C PRO A 20 -12.73 19.26 -10.22
N HIS A 21 -12.22 18.31 -9.45
CA HIS A 21 -10.99 17.57 -9.73
C HIS A 21 -11.21 16.26 -10.52
N THR A 22 -12.46 15.93 -10.86
CA THR A 22 -12.81 14.69 -11.59
C THR A 22 -12.45 14.76 -13.07
N GLU A 23 -12.62 15.93 -13.71
CA GLU A 23 -12.29 16.17 -15.13
C GLU A 23 -10.81 15.93 -15.46
N TYR A 24 -9.93 16.20 -14.50
CA TYR A 24 -8.48 16.10 -14.67
C TYR A 24 -7.91 14.74 -14.22
N GLY A 25 -8.77 13.77 -13.88
CA GLY A 25 -8.36 12.47 -13.32
C GLY A 25 -7.63 12.59 -11.97
N LEU A 26 -7.61 13.77 -11.36
CA LEU A 26 -6.87 14.05 -10.13
C LEU A 26 -7.43 13.21 -8.97
N THR A 27 -8.75 13.09 -8.91
CA THR A 27 -9.45 12.25 -7.91
C THR A 27 -9.05 10.77 -8.04
N GLU A 28 -8.88 10.26 -9.26
CA GLU A 28 -8.46 8.87 -9.51
C GLU A 28 -7.00 8.64 -9.12
N ASN A 29 -6.12 9.59 -9.45
CA ASN A 29 -4.69 9.52 -9.09
C ASN A 29 -4.48 9.56 -7.56
N ILE A 30 -5.26 10.38 -6.86
CA ILE A 30 -5.27 10.41 -5.39
C ILE A 30 -5.76 9.06 -4.84
N GLN A 31 -6.88 8.53 -5.36
CA GLN A 31 -7.41 7.24 -4.94
C GLN A 31 -6.38 6.10 -5.13
N ARG A 32 -5.70 6.05 -6.28
CA ARG A 32 -4.66 5.07 -6.58
C ARG A 32 -3.45 5.21 -5.65
N THR A 33 -3.07 6.43 -5.30
CA THR A 33 -1.98 6.69 -4.35
C THR A 33 -2.33 6.19 -2.96
N VAL A 34 -3.53 6.52 -2.46
CA VAL A 34 -4.04 6.06 -1.16
C VAL A 34 -4.13 4.53 -1.12
N GLU A 35 -4.56 3.90 -2.20
CA GLU A 35 -4.67 2.44 -2.29
C GLU A 35 -3.29 1.76 -2.30
N ASN A 36 -2.32 2.32 -3.04
CA ASN A 36 -0.93 1.87 -3.00
C ASN A 36 -0.30 2.04 -1.61
N GLU A 37 -0.55 3.16 -0.93
CA GLU A 37 -0.07 3.39 0.44
C GLU A 37 -0.68 2.39 1.41
N LYS A 38 -2.00 2.13 1.32
CA LYS A 38 -2.69 1.13 2.14
C LYS A 38 -2.15 -0.28 1.90
N ALA A 39 -1.95 -0.66 0.64
CA ALA A 39 -1.33 -1.94 0.28
C ALA A 39 0.12 -2.03 0.79
N SER A 40 0.87 -0.94 0.78
CA SER A 40 2.24 -0.88 1.30
C SER A 40 2.28 -0.99 2.82
N ALA A 41 1.38 -0.31 3.53
CA ALA A 41 1.24 -0.41 4.98
C ALA A 41 0.83 -1.83 5.42
N GLU A 42 -0.07 -2.47 4.68
CA GLU A 42 -0.42 -3.88 4.91
C GLU A 42 0.77 -4.82 4.65
N LYS A 43 1.57 -4.57 3.61
CA LYS A 43 2.80 -5.36 3.35
C LYS A 43 3.82 -5.20 4.47
N ILE A 44 4.04 -3.98 4.97
CA ILE A 44 4.95 -3.71 6.10
C ILE A 44 4.43 -4.39 7.38
N SER A 45 3.12 -4.33 7.64
CA SER A 45 2.50 -5.00 8.79
C SER A 45 2.64 -6.52 8.71
N LYS A 46 2.32 -7.12 7.55
CA LYS A 46 2.48 -8.55 7.29
C LYS A 46 3.95 -8.98 7.43
N GLN A 47 4.88 -8.22 6.84
CA GLN A 47 6.32 -8.47 6.97
C GLN A 47 6.80 -8.40 8.42
N LYS A 48 6.32 -7.43 9.21
CA LYS A 48 6.65 -7.33 10.64
C LYS A 48 6.11 -8.54 11.42
N VAL A 49 4.88 -8.96 11.15
CA VAL A 49 4.28 -10.16 11.77
C VAL A 49 5.02 -11.42 11.36
N GLU A 50 5.33 -11.58 10.08
CA GLU A 50 6.12 -12.68 9.55
C GLU A 50 7.48 -12.76 10.25
N LEU A 51 8.20 -11.63 10.37
CA LEU A 51 9.46 -11.57 11.10
C LEU A 51 9.30 -12.00 12.57
N GLN A 52 8.24 -11.56 13.26
CA GLN A 52 7.99 -11.93 14.66
C GLN A 52 7.57 -13.39 14.86
N ALA A 53 7.04 -14.04 13.82
CA ALA A 53 6.61 -15.44 13.85
C ALA A 53 7.74 -16.44 13.51
N LEU A 54 8.89 -15.96 13.04
CA LEU A 54 10.01 -16.82 12.66
C LEU A 54 10.63 -17.53 13.87
N PRO A 55 11.10 -18.79 13.69
CA PRO A 55 12.04 -19.39 14.62
C PRO A 55 13.28 -18.50 14.81
N THR A 56 13.85 -18.48 16.02
CA THR A 56 14.95 -17.57 16.41
C THR A 56 16.10 -17.53 15.40
N ARG A 57 16.52 -18.69 14.86
CA ARG A 57 17.60 -18.77 13.88
C ARG A 57 17.27 -18.02 12.59
N ALA A 58 16.08 -18.22 12.03
CA ALA A 58 15.66 -17.57 10.80
C ALA A 58 15.48 -16.06 10.99
N TYR A 59 14.99 -15.62 12.16
CA TYR A 59 14.93 -14.19 12.49
C TYR A 59 16.32 -13.55 12.49
N LEU A 60 17.30 -14.20 13.12
CA LEU A 60 18.68 -13.71 13.15
C LEU A 60 19.31 -13.69 11.75
N ASP A 61 19.07 -14.74 10.95
CA ASP A 61 19.57 -14.83 9.57
C ASP A 61 19.07 -13.68 8.68
N GLN A 62 17.82 -13.25 8.85
CA GLN A 62 17.24 -12.14 8.07
C GLN A 62 17.56 -10.73 8.60
N THR A 63 17.93 -10.60 9.88
CA THR A 63 18.07 -9.26 10.50
C THR A 63 19.51 -8.85 10.73
N VAL A 64 20.35 -9.70 11.32
CA VAL A 64 21.66 -9.27 11.86
C VAL A 64 22.84 -10.13 11.42
N VAL A 65 22.64 -11.40 11.05
CA VAL A 65 23.75 -12.31 10.70
C VAL A 65 24.61 -11.77 9.56
N PRO A 66 24.07 -11.20 8.45
CA PRO A 66 24.91 -10.71 7.36
C PRO A 66 25.90 -9.63 7.81
N ILE A 67 25.44 -8.65 8.59
CA ILE A 67 26.28 -7.55 9.06
C ILE A 67 27.26 -8.01 10.15
N LEU A 68 26.86 -8.93 11.02
CA LEU A 68 27.74 -9.49 12.04
C LEU A 68 28.89 -10.28 11.40
N LEU A 69 28.62 -11.14 10.41
CA LEU A 69 29.67 -11.88 9.70
C LEU A 69 30.66 -10.94 8.99
N GLN A 70 30.15 -9.90 8.34
CA GLN A 70 31.00 -8.88 7.72
C GLN A 70 31.86 -8.17 8.76
N GLY A 71 31.25 -7.66 9.85
CA GLY A 71 31.95 -6.93 10.91
C GLY A 71 32.98 -7.79 11.64
N LEU A 72 32.65 -9.03 11.97
CA LEU A 72 33.57 -9.98 12.60
C LEU A 72 34.75 -10.30 11.68
N SER A 73 34.52 -10.43 10.37
CA SER A 73 35.59 -10.66 9.39
C SER A 73 36.56 -9.49 9.29
N VAL A 74 36.05 -8.25 9.33
CA VAL A 74 36.88 -7.04 9.36
C VAL A 74 37.66 -6.96 10.67
N LEU A 75 36.97 -7.11 11.82
CA LEU A 75 37.59 -7.08 13.14
C LEU A 75 38.70 -8.12 13.29
N ALA A 76 38.47 -9.34 12.79
CA ALA A 76 39.48 -10.38 12.82
C ALA A 76 40.73 -10.00 12.00
N LYS A 77 40.57 -9.37 10.84
CA LYS A 77 41.70 -8.88 10.02
C LYS A 77 42.44 -7.74 10.70
N GLU A 78 41.74 -6.78 11.28
CA GLU A 78 42.36 -5.63 11.96
C GLU A 78 43.13 -6.03 13.22
N ARG A 79 42.70 -7.08 13.93
CA ARG A 79 43.44 -7.60 15.09
C ARG A 79 44.66 -8.45 14.71
N LEU A 80 44.69 -8.97 13.48
CA LEU A 80 45.78 -9.80 12.95
C LEU A 80 46.83 -8.98 12.19
N SER A 81 46.54 -7.72 11.86
CA SER A 81 47.48 -6.74 11.28
C SER A 81 48.25 -5.98 12.36
#